data_AF-A0A0C2V2A8-F1
#
_entry.id   AF-A0A0C2V2A8-F1
#
_cell.length_a   1.000
_cell.length_b   1.000
_cell.length_c   1.000
_cell.angle_alpha   90.00
_cell.angle_beta   90.00
_cell.angle_gamma   90.00
#
_symmetry.space_group_name_H-M   'P 1'
#
loop_
_entity.id
_entity.type
_entity.pdbx_description
1 polymer ?
#
loop_
_entity_poly.entity_id
_entity_poly.type
_entity_poly.pdbx_seq_one_letter_code
_entity_poly.pdbx_strand_id
1 'polypeptide(L)'
;MNLCKPERPLEELLELKREIFVQRDQEQTHLWQNNISDYVSLCNFNLTAIQEELTSIGLSSSGRSQTCVMSSIHQNIKILEQLLDKPQTPDEHDYLDFKSAKKILKDNAKIFGTSDDEHCKSKVMVTLPLEAAQTDELIKDLIAQDVSVLRINTAHDDLGA
;
A
#
# COMPACT_ATOMS: atom_id res chain seq x y z
N MET A 1 -4.02 26.99 17.96
CA MET A 1 -3.58 25.76 17.29
C MET A 1 -2.96 24.89 18.37
N ASN A 2 -3.69 23.89 18.89
CA ASN A 2 -3.07 22.93 19.81
C ASN A 2 -2.09 22.12 18.97
N LEU A 3 -0.79 22.30 19.20
CA LEU A 3 0.22 21.40 18.65
C LEU A 3 -0.15 20.00 19.11
N CYS A 4 -0.39 19.09 18.17
CA CYS A 4 -0.64 17.70 18.50
C CYS A 4 0.57 17.18 19.26
N LYS A 5 0.33 16.56 20.42
CA LYS A 5 1.38 15.99 21.27
C LYS A 5 2.00 14.81 20.52
N PRO A 6 3.27 14.86 20.09
CA PRO A 6 3.88 13.82 19.26
C PRO A 6 3.95 12.44 19.96
N GLU A 7 3.68 12.37 21.26
CA GLU A 7 3.59 11.14 22.04
C GLU A 7 2.46 10.21 21.56
N ARG A 8 1.30 10.77 21.21
CA ARG A 8 0.16 9.97 20.76
C ARG A 8 0.43 9.22 19.43
N PRO A 9 0.88 9.88 18.34
CA PRO A 9 1.17 9.16 17.11
C PRO A 9 2.31 8.15 17.26
N LEU A 10 3.24 8.36 18.21
CA LEU A 10 4.26 7.35 18.52
C LEU A 10 3.64 6.09 19.13
N GLU A 11 2.78 6.24 20.14
CA GLU A 11 2.09 5.11 20.79
C GLU A 11 1.21 4.34 19.80
N GLU A 12 0.44 5.05 18.97
CA GLU A 12 -0.42 4.44 17.96
C GLU A 12 0.41 3.72 16.86
N LEU A 13 1.53 4.28 16.39
CA LEU A 13 2.39 3.60 15.42
C LEU A 13 3.07 2.36 16.01
N LEU A 14 3.47 2.39 17.28
CA LEU A 14 4.04 1.23 17.97
C LEU A 14 3.01 0.10 18.10
N GLU A 15 1.75 0.42 18.41
CA GLU A 15 0.67 -0.56 18.46
C GLU A 15 0.37 -1.11 17.07
N LEU A 16 0.20 -0.24 16.06
CA LEU A 16 -0.03 -0.64 14.68
C LEU A 16 1.08 -1.59 14.16
N LYS A 17 2.35 -1.28 14.47
CA LYS A 17 3.49 -2.15 14.14
C LYS A 17 3.32 -3.53 14.75
N ARG A 18 2.92 -3.64 16.01
CA ARG A 18 2.69 -4.92 16.70
C ARG A 18 1.53 -5.69 16.08
N GLU A 19 0.38 -5.04 15.89
CA GLU A 19 -0.83 -5.68 15.38
C GLU A 19 -0.64 -6.26 13.96
N ILE A 20 0.02 -5.50 13.08
CA ILE A 20 0.32 -6.00 11.73
C ILE A 20 1.33 -7.15 11.79
N PHE A 21 2.36 -7.05 12.64
CA PHE A 21 3.38 -8.09 12.74
C PHE A 21 2.82 -9.43 13.23
N VAL A 22 1.89 -9.42 14.20
CA VAL A 22 1.24 -10.64 14.72
C VAL A 22 0.42 -11.36 13.66
N GLN A 23 -0.09 -10.64 12.66
CA GLN A 23 -0.87 -11.21 11.56
C GLN A 23 0.00 -11.86 10.46
N ARG A 24 1.33 -11.75 10.55
CA ARG A 24 2.22 -12.36 9.56
C ARG A 24 2.20 -13.88 9.65
N ASP A 25 2.05 -14.49 8.49
CA ASP A 25 2.30 -15.91 8.29
C ASP A 25 3.79 -16.21 8.54
N GLN A 26 4.06 -17.11 9.47
CA GLN A 26 5.42 -17.49 9.88
C GLN A 26 6.13 -18.35 8.82
N GLU A 27 5.40 -18.90 7.85
CA GLU A 27 5.99 -19.67 6.75
C GLU A 27 6.51 -18.77 5.61
N GLN A 28 6.12 -17.50 5.58
CA GLN A 28 6.59 -16.56 4.56
C GLN A 28 8.01 -16.07 4.85
N THR A 29 8.93 -16.39 3.93
CA THR A 29 10.36 -16.06 4.07
C THR A 29 10.78 -14.86 3.22
N HIS A 30 10.06 -14.54 2.15
CA HIS A 30 10.44 -13.44 1.27
C HIS A 30 9.85 -12.10 1.73
N LEU A 31 10.72 -11.08 1.84
CA LEU A 31 10.34 -9.73 2.31
C LEU A 31 9.18 -9.09 1.51
N TRP A 32 9.05 -9.39 0.21
CA TRP A 32 7.95 -8.87 -0.60
C TRP A 32 6.60 -9.53 -0.30
N GLN A 33 6.60 -10.82 0.08
CA GLN A 33 5.39 -11.54 0.51
C GLN A 33 4.91 -10.97 1.85
N ASN A 34 5.85 -10.82 2.79
CA ASN A 34 5.59 -10.18 4.08
C ASN A 34 5.02 -8.77 3.89
N ASN A 35 5.57 -7.97 2.97
CA ASN A 35 5.04 -6.64 2.70
C ASN A 35 3.60 -6.66 2.14
N ILE A 36 3.26 -7.62 1.27
CA ILE A 36 1.88 -7.75 0.77
C ILE A 36 0.94 -8.13 1.92
N SER A 37 1.35 -9.07 2.78
CA SER A 37 0.57 -9.44 3.98
C SER A 37 0.38 -8.24 4.92
N ASP A 38 1.47 -7.51 5.19
CA ASP A 38 1.44 -6.29 6.01
C ASP A 38 0.49 -5.25 5.42
N TYR A 39 0.49 -5.08 4.10
CA TYR A 39 -0.39 -4.13 3.42
C TYR A 39 -1.86 -4.52 3.51
N VAL A 40 -2.18 -5.81 3.33
CA VAL A 40 -3.56 -6.32 3.49
C VAL A 40 -4.02 -6.12 4.93
N SER A 41 -3.16 -6.39 5.91
CA SER A 41 -3.44 -6.12 7.32
C SER A 41 -3.68 -4.63 7.56
N LEU A 42 -2.80 -3.76 7.05
CA LEU A 42 -2.89 -2.29 7.17
C LEU A 42 -4.24 -1.75 6.68
N CYS A 43 -4.80 -2.32 5.61
CA CYS A 43 -6.10 -1.92 5.05
C CYS A 43 -7.29 -2.13 6.02
N ASN A 44 -7.12 -2.92 7.08
CA ASN A 44 -8.15 -3.13 8.11
C ASN A 44 -8.16 -2.03 9.19
N PHE A 45 -7.20 -1.11 9.18
CA PHE A 45 -7.08 -0.06 10.17
C PHE A 45 -7.54 1.30 9.64
N ASN A 46 -8.26 2.06 10.47
CA ASN A 46 -8.56 3.45 10.16
C ASN A 46 -7.38 4.34 10.54
N LEU A 47 -6.58 4.73 9.55
CA LEU A 47 -5.38 5.54 9.75
C LEU A 47 -5.63 7.05 9.68
N THR A 48 -6.87 7.50 9.46
CA THR A 48 -7.16 8.91 9.15
C THR A 48 -6.61 9.86 10.23
N ALA A 49 -6.88 9.58 11.50
CA ALA A 49 -6.44 10.41 12.61
C ALA A 49 -4.91 10.48 12.71
N ILE A 50 -4.23 9.33 12.73
CA ILE A 50 -2.77 9.29 12.85
C ILE A 50 -2.08 9.94 11.64
N GLN A 51 -2.66 9.83 10.44
CA GLN A 51 -2.13 10.47 9.23
C GLN A 51 -2.22 12.00 9.29
N GLU A 52 -3.33 12.54 9.78
CA GLU A 52 -3.50 13.97 10.03
C GLU A 52 -2.51 14.47 11.09
N GLU A 53 -2.34 13.72 12.18
CA GLU A 53 -1.42 14.05 13.26
C GLU A 53 0.04 14.05 12.77
N LEU A 54 0.49 13.01 12.07
CA LEU A 54 1.82 12.94 11.45
C LEU A 54 2.06 14.09 10.47
N THR A 55 1.08 14.40 9.62
CA THR A 55 1.17 15.51 8.67
C THR A 55 1.29 16.85 9.38
N SER A 56 0.55 17.05 10.48
CA SER A 56 0.55 18.31 11.24
C SER A 56 1.92 18.66 11.84
N ILE A 57 2.78 17.66 12.07
CA ILE A 57 4.14 17.81 12.57
C ILE A 57 5.21 17.64 11.47
N GLY A 58 4.80 17.61 10.20
CA GLY A 58 5.70 17.56 9.05
C GLY A 58 6.26 16.17 8.72
N LEU A 59 5.70 15.10 9.28
CA LEU A 59 6.07 13.72 8.96
C LEU A 59 5.24 13.16 7.80
N SER A 60 5.77 12.10 7.18
CA SER A 60 5.06 11.40 6.12
C SER A 60 3.81 10.73 6.67
N SER A 61 2.66 11.01 6.07
CA SER A 61 1.37 10.36 6.38
C SER A 61 1.34 8.87 6.03
N SER A 62 2.45 8.24 5.63
CA SER A 62 2.49 6.85 5.14
C SER A 62 1.54 6.57 3.96
N GLY A 63 1.00 7.58 3.27
CA GLY A 63 0.09 7.39 2.13
C GLY A 63 0.71 6.69 0.91
N ARG A 64 2.04 6.50 0.91
CA ARG A 64 2.81 5.72 -0.09
C ARG A 64 3.51 4.51 0.52
N SER A 65 3.07 4.04 1.70
CA SER A 65 3.71 2.93 2.40
C SER A 65 3.42 1.56 1.79
N GLN A 66 2.51 1.46 0.80
CA GLN A 66 2.04 0.18 0.27
C GLN A 66 3.18 -0.70 -0.25
N THR A 67 4.25 -0.09 -0.76
CA THR A 67 5.40 -0.81 -1.30
C THR A 67 6.39 -1.29 -0.23
N CYS A 68 6.30 -0.76 0.99
CA CYS A 68 7.26 -0.99 2.08
C CYS A 68 6.65 -0.56 3.44
N VAL A 69 5.63 -1.30 3.90
CA VAL A 69 4.76 -0.93 5.02
C VAL A 69 5.55 -0.79 6.32
N MET A 70 6.21 -1.86 6.76
CA MET A 70 6.95 -1.87 8.01
C MET A 70 8.13 -0.90 8.04
N SER A 71 8.86 -0.76 6.92
CA SER A 71 9.93 0.24 6.83
C SER A 71 9.39 1.67 6.98
N SER A 72 8.21 1.97 6.43
CA SER A 72 7.59 3.29 6.54
C SER A 72 7.12 3.59 7.97
N ILE A 73 6.43 2.63 8.61
CA ILE A 73 5.99 2.73 10.01
C ILE A 73 7.20 2.90 10.93
N HIS A 74 8.21 2.05 10.76
CA HIS A 74 9.42 2.09 11.59
C HIS A 74 10.21 3.39 11.43
N GLN A 75 10.31 3.95 10.23
CA GLN A 75 10.98 5.23 10.02
C GLN A 75 10.26 6.39 10.73
N ASN A 76 8.92 6.42 10.72
CA ASN A 76 8.16 7.40 11.48
C ASN A 76 8.35 7.23 12.99
N ILE A 77 8.34 5.99 13.51
CA ILE A 77 8.64 5.70 14.92
C ILE A 77 10.01 6.25 15.31
N LYS A 78 11.07 5.96 14.54
CA LYS A 78 12.43 6.44 14.82
C LYS A 78 12.51 7.96 14.88
N ILE A 79 11.86 8.66 13.95
CA ILE A 79 11.83 10.13 13.94
C ILE A 79 11.09 10.67 15.16
N LEU A 80 9.93 10.10 15.49
CA LEU A 80 9.16 10.51 16.67
C LEU A 80 9.92 10.26 17.98
N GLU A 81 10.61 9.14 18.11
CA GLU A 81 11.48 8.84 19.25
C GLU A 81 12.59 9.89 19.39
N GLN A 82 13.21 10.31 18.29
CA GLN A 82 14.21 11.39 18.30
C GLN A 82 13.61 12.74 18.71
N LEU A 83 12.43 13.09 18.17
CA LEU A 83 11.74 14.35 18.49
C LEU A 83 11.32 14.43 19.96
N LEU A 84 11.08 13.28 20.59
CA LEU A 84 10.64 13.15 21.98
C LEU A 84 11.77 12.85 22.96
N ASP A 85 13.03 12.82 22.51
CA ASP A 85 14.20 12.42 23.31
C ASP A 85 14.02 11.04 24.00
N LYS A 86 13.38 10.10 23.28
CA LYS A 86 13.16 8.72 23.73
C LYS A 86 14.24 7.78 23.17
N PRO A 87 14.53 6.67 23.87
CA PRO A 87 15.43 5.65 23.34
C PRO A 87 14.89 5.09 22.02
N GLN A 88 15.79 4.82 21.08
CA GLN A 88 15.43 4.25 19.78
C GLN A 88 15.00 2.80 19.94
N THR A 89 13.84 2.45 19.37
CA THR A 89 13.42 1.05 19.28
C THR A 89 14.35 0.28 18.33
N PRO A 90 14.97 -0.84 18.77
CA PRO A 90 15.79 -1.67 17.91
C PRO A 90 15.03 -2.19 16.70
N ASP A 91 15.75 -2.43 15.60
CA ASP A 91 15.16 -3.13 14.46
C ASP A 91 15.29 -4.64 14.70
N GLU A 92 14.18 -5.27 15.08
CA GLU A 92 14.15 -6.69 15.43
C GLU A 92 14.07 -7.59 14.19
N HIS A 93 13.70 -7.05 13.03
CA HIS A 93 13.40 -7.82 11.82
C HIS A 93 13.83 -7.08 10.56
N ASP A 94 14.25 -7.84 9.54
CA ASP A 94 14.48 -7.27 8.22
C ASP A 94 13.14 -6.90 7.55
N TYR A 95 13.06 -5.69 7.03
CA TYR A 95 11.92 -5.19 6.27
C TYR A 95 12.33 -4.85 4.83
N LEU A 96 11.35 -4.88 3.91
CA LEU A 96 11.60 -4.50 2.52
C LEU A 96 11.92 -3.01 2.42
N ASP A 97 13.18 -2.69 2.14
CA ASP A 97 13.61 -1.30 1.99
C ASP A 97 13.02 -0.62 0.74
N PHE A 98 12.99 0.72 0.76
CA PHE A 98 12.42 1.53 -0.32
C PHE A 98 13.04 1.31 -1.70
N LYS A 99 14.34 1.05 -1.78
CA LYS A 99 15.06 0.85 -3.06
C LYS A 99 14.72 -0.51 -3.64
N SER A 100 14.75 -1.55 -2.82
CA SER A 100 14.36 -2.92 -3.20
C SER A 100 12.88 -2.97 -3.58
N ALA A 101 12.00 -2.34 -2.78
CA ALA A 101 10.58 -2.19 -3.09
C ALA A 101 10.34 -1.55 -4.46
N LYS A 102 11.02 -0.44 -4.76
CA LYS A 102 10.90 0.25 -6.05
C LYS A 102 11.34 -0.63 -7.23
N LYS A 103 12.40 -1.43 -7.05
CA LYS A 103 12.87 -2.37 -8.07
C LYS A 103 11.85 -3.47 -8.33
N ILE A 104 11.37 -4.13 -7.27
CA ILE A 104 10.35 -5.18 -7.36
C ILE A 104 9.08 -4.65 -8.02
N LEU A 105 8.62 -3.46 -7.61
CA LEU A 105 7.45 -2.82 -8.22
C LEU A 105 7.66 -2.58 -9.73
N LYS A 106 8.82 -2.05 -10.12
CA LYS A 106 9.15 -1.82 -11.54
C LYS A 106 9.16 -3.13 -12.34
N ASP A 107 9.72 -4.19 -11.77
CA ASP A 107 9.79 -5.49 -12.43
C ASP A 107 8.42 -6.16 -12.52
N ASN A 108 7.61 -6.10 -11.47
CA ASN A 108 6.26 -6.68 -11.45
C ASN A 108 5.27 -5.90 -12.33
N ALA A 109 5.41 -4.57 -12.44
CA ALA A 109 4.53 -3.75 -13.27
C ALA A 109 4.52 -4.14 -14.75
N LYS A 110 5.53 -4.90 -15.22
CA LYS A 110 5.60 -5.46 -16.57
C LYS A 110 4.43 -6.40 -16.90
N ILE A 111 3.78 -6.99 -15.89
CA ILE A 111 2.57 -7.80 -16.09
C ILE A 111 1.42 -7.01 -16.74
N PHE A 112 1.41 -5.69 -16.56
CA PHE A 112 0.44 -4.77 -17.14
C PHE A 112 0.91 -4.21 -18.50
N GLY A 113 1.76 -4.95 -19.20
CA GLY A 113 2.36 -4.59 -20.48
C GLY A 113 3.70 -3.86 -20.34
N THR A 114 4.57 -4.10 -21.32
CA THR A 114 5.96 -3.61 -21.38
C THR A 114 6.12 -2.35 -22.21
N SER A 115 5.04 -1.61 -22.50
CA SER A 115 5.11 -0.41 -23.33
C SER A 115 6.11 0.58 -22.73
N ASP A 116 7.31 0.61 -23.31
CA ASP A 116 8.43 1.51 -23.03
C ASP A 116 8.17 2.92 -23.63
N ASP A 117 6.90 3.23 -23.90
CA ASP A 117 6.52 4.51 -24.46
C ASP A 117 6.68 5.57 -23.37
N GLU A 118 7.75 6.36 -23.48
CA GLU A 118 8.08 7.49 -22.60
C GLU A 118 6.88 8.46 -22.43
N HIS A 119 5.93 8.44 -23.37
CA HIS A 119 4.73 9.28 -23.38
C HIS A 119 3.52 8.72 -22.60
N CYS A 120 3.43 7.41 -22.34
CA CYS A 120 2.28 6.81 -21.64
C CYS A 120 2.73 5.99 -20.42
N LYS A 121 3.14 6.70 -19.36
CA LYS A 121 3.58 6.08 -18.10
C LYS A 121 2.44 5.48 -17.27
N SER A 122 1.20 5.86 -17.56
CA SER A 122 0.03 5.45 -16.79
C SER A 122 -0.60 4.19 -17.38
N LYS A 123 -0.81 3.18 -16.54
CA LYS A 123 -1.60 1.98 -16.87
C LYS A 123 -3.08 2.26 -16.59
N VAL A 124 -3.96 1.86 -17.50
CA VAL A 124 -5.40 2.07 -17.36
C VAL A 124 -6.07 0.79 -16.88
N MET A 125 -6.79 0.89 -15.76
CA MET A 125 -7.67 -0.17 -15.26
C MET A 125 -9.12 0.25 -15.49
N VAL A 126 -9.89 -0.60 -16.15
CA VAL A 126 -11.32 -0.39 -16.41
C VAL A 126 -12.12 -1.40 -15.59
N THR A 127 -13.05 -0.91 -14.76
CA THR A 127 -14.05 -1.79 -14.14
C THR A 127 -15.09 -2.14 -15.19
N LEU A 128 -15.22 -3.42 -15.51
CA LEU A 128 -16.19 -3.90 -16.48
C LEU A 128 -17.60 -3.66 -15.95
N PRO A 129 -18.49 -3.05 -16.75
CA PRO A 129 -19.89 -2.95 -16.42
C PRO A 129 -20.61 -4.26 -16.78
N LEU A 130 -21.87 -4.42 -16.36
CA LEU A 130 -22.63 -5.65 -16.56
C LEU A 130 -22.81 -6.03 -18.04
N GLU A 131 -22.89 -5.03 -18.93
CA GLU A 131 -23.02 -5.22 -20.38
C GLU A 131 -21.84 -6.03 -20.97
N ALA A 132 -20.67 -6.00 -20.32
CA ALA A 132 -19.52 -6.80 -20.74
C ALA A 132 -19.75 -8.32 -20.60
N ALA A 133 -20.74 -8.74 -19.80
CA ALA A 133 -21.14 -10.15 -19.69
C ALA A 133 -22.05 -10.59 -20.85
N GLN A 134 -22.68 -9.65 -21.55
CA GLN A 134 -23.68 -9.92 -22.59
C GLN A 134 -23.10 -9.88 -24.01
N THR A 135 -21.99 -9.16 -24.21
CA THR A 135 -21.35 -9.04 -25.53
C THR A 135 -19.83 -8.91 -25.45
N ASP A 136 -19.16 -9.61 -26.37
CA ASP A 136 -17.71 -9.53 -26.54
C ASP A 136 -17.26 -8.22 -27.23
N GLU A 137 -18.18 -7.47 -27.86
CA GLU A 137 -17.83 -6.24 -28.60
C GLU A 137 -17.21 -5.17 -27.70
N LEU A 138 -17.80 -4.96 -26.52
CA LEU A 138 -17.27 -4.01 -25.54
C LEU A 138 -15.84 -4.38 -25.09
N ILE A 139 -15.57 -5.67 -24.87
CA ILE A 139 -14.24 -6.14 -24.47
C ILE A 139 -13.23 -5.91 -25.60
N LYS A 140 -13.61 -6.18 -26.86
CA LYS A 140 -12.74 -5.93 -28.03
C LYS A 140 -12.42 -4.45 -28.20
N ASP A 141 -13.42 -3.58 -28.03
CA ASP A 141 -13.24 -2.15 -28.11
C ASP A 141 -12.30 -1.65 -27.00
N LEU A 142 -12.45 -2.15 -25.76
CA LEU A 142 -11.55 -1.81 -24.65
C LEU A 142 -10.10 -2.26 -24.91
N ILE A 143 -9.90 -3.46 -25.46
CA ILE A 143 -8.56 -3.95 -25.84
C ILE A 143 -7.96 -3.08 -26.95
N ALA A 144 -8.76 -2.67 -27.94
CA ALA A 144 -8.31 -1.79 -29.02
C ALA A 144 -7.89 -0.38 -28.55
N GLN A 145 -8.28 0.02 -27.34
CA GLN A 145 -7.91 1.29 -26.69
C GLN A 145 -6.73 1.15 -25.71
N ASP A 146 -5.94 0.07 -25.79
CA ASP A 146 -4.76 -0.18 -24.95
C ASP A 146 -5.04 -0.21 -23.43
N VAL A 147 -6.23 -0.68 -23.03
CA VAL A 147 -6.53 -0.93 -21.62
C VAL A 147 -5.57 -1.96 -21.03
N SER A 148 -4.94 -1.63 -19.91
CA SER A 148 -3.91 -2.48 -19.29
C SER A 148 -4.49 -3.55 -18.35
N VAL A 149 -5.63 -3.25 -17.72
CA VAL A 149 -6.30 -4.16 -16.79
C VAL A 149 -7.82 -4.07 -16.93
N LEU A 150 -8.48 -5.21 -17.03
CA LEU A 150 -9.93 -5.33 -16.88
C LEU A 150 -10.23 -5.83 -15.47
N ARG A 151 -11.01 -5.05 -14.70
CA ARG A 151 -11.43 -5.36 -13.34
C ARG A 151 -12.87 -5.87 -13.36
N ILE A 152 -13.09 -7.06 -12.82
CA ILE A 152 -14.42 -7.58 -12.51
C ILE A 152 -14.71 -7.23 -11.06
N ASN A 153 -15.74 -6.42 -10.80
CA ASN A 153 -16.12 -6.02 -9.45
C ASN A 153 -17.24 -6.93 -8.93
N THR A 154 -16.94 -7.83 -8.01
CA THR A 154 -17.90 -8.83 -7.49
C THR A 154 -18.71 -8.34 -6.29
N ALA A 155 -18.71 -7.03 -6.01
CA ALA A 155 -19.48 -6.44 -4.91
C ALA A 155 -20.96 -6.24 -5.28
N HIS A 156 -21.25 -6.28 -6.58
CA HIS A 156 -22.56 -6.06 -7.17
C HIS A 156 -22.77 -7.11 -8.26
N ASP A 157 -24.03 -7.29 -8.68
CA ASP A 157 -24.50 -8.22 -9.72
C ASP A 157 -24.58 -9.71 -9.30
N ASP A 158 -25.68 -10.36 -9.69
CA ASP A 158 -25.99 -11.76 -9.38
C ASP A 158 -25.74 -12.68 -10.59
N LEU A 159 -25.59 -13.99 -10.35
CA LEU A 159 -25.29 -15.05 -11.34
C LEU A 159 -26.30 -15.22 -12.50
N GLY A 160 -27.29 -14.32 -12.66
CA GLY A 160 -28.38 -14.47 -13.64
C GLY A 160 -28.93 -13.18 -14.24
N ALA A 161 -28.17 -12.08 -14.22
CA ALA A 161 -28.52 -10.85 -14.93
C ALA A 161 -27.98 -10.82 -16.38
#